data_AF-A0A9W9Z2J9-F1
#
_entry.id   AF-A0A9W9Z2J9-F1
#
_cell.length_a   1.000
_cell.length_b   1.000
_cell.length_c   1.000
_cell.angle_alpha   90.00
_cell.angle_beta   90.00
_cell.angle_gamma   90.00
#
_symmetry.space_group_name_H-M   'P 1'
#
loop_
_entity.id
_entity.type
_entity.pdbx_description
1 polymer ?
#
loop_
_entity_poly.entity_id
_entity_poly.type
_entity_poly.pdbx_seq_one_letter_code
_entity_poly.pdbx_strand_id
1 'polypeptide(L)'
;MLNLMLIYQVIAGLSLLKAAHAVNVPDPIAHFPLNSKYETREINNRQPQGTPVRVSLAPGPNNKTGGSYQFTVGQNNSYIEFPNDGGLNANRSITVLCWVNYAGSGPTNQYIVAYINLAQDKAAFVVFIVNGILVVYMKDRAYEIASIWIDTQPLEPGAWHLIGASYDDDTGIARLYVDDKTVAQKNLTANGGVATTDQLKLYVGGLPKAEPPSANFNGRITNLRIFDVALHLDQINAVQFPVEAPAECSCYNGGSCAPRDDGYMCICPAGYIGEHCEWQKQGCYHEVCGPRKNKAMVNASVNSTVKRTEMMSKLLLRPVWKQPRKNNWRSLVFADATNV
;
A
#
# COMPACT_ATOMS: atom_id res chain seq x y z
N MET A 1 29.74 36.38 -36.93
CA MET A 1 28.51 36.64 -36.12
C MET A 1 27.36 35.66 -36.38
N LEU A 2 27.41 34.77 -37.39
CA LEU A 2 26.31 33.82 -37.66
C LEU A 2 26.24 32.57 -36.75
N ASN A 3 27.24 32.31 -35.91
CA ASN A 3 27.34 31.04 -35.17
C ASN A 3 26.77 31.09 -33.73
N LEU A 4 26.55 32.29 -33.15
CA LEU A 4 25.98 32.40 -31.79
C LEU A 4 24.44 32.36 -31.76
N MET A 5 23.75 32.82 -32.82
CA MET A 5 22.28 32.81 -32.86
C MET A 5 21.69 31.40 -33.02
N LEU A 6 22.36 30.51 -33.76
CA LEU A 6 21.95 29.09 -33.89
C LEU A 6 22.14 28.32 -32.57
N ILE A 7 23.22 28.59 -31.84
CA ILE A 7 23.45 27.97 -30.52
C ILE A 7 22.40 28.45 -29.51
N TYR A 8 22.01 29.73 -29.54
CA TYR A 8 20.97 30.27 -28.65
C TYR A 8 19.58 29.67 -28.93
N GLN A 9 19.23 29.40 -30.19
CA GLN A 9 17.97 28.75 -30.54
C GLN A 9 17.95 27.26 -30.18
N VAL A 10 19.09 26.56 -30.26
CA VAL A 10 19.20 25.15 -29.81
C VAL A 10 19.17 25.05 -28.29
N ILE A 11 19.81 25.98 -27.55
CA ILE A 11 19.76 26.01 -26.08
C ILE A 11 18.37 26.43 -25.58
N ALA A 12 17.71 27.40 -26.23
CA ALA A 12 16.32 27.76 -25.90
C ALA A 12 15.33 26.63 -26.24
N GLY A 13 15.58 25.87 -27.31
CA GLY A 13 14.82 24.65 -27.66
C GLY A 13 15.04 23.48 -26.71
N LEU A 14 16.28 23.27 -26.22
CA LEU A 14 16.58 22.27 -25.18
C LEU A 14 16.05 22.69 -23.80
N SER A 15 15.91 23.98 -23.54
CA SER A 15 15.37 24.52 -22.28
C SER A 15 13.83 24.50 -22.22
N LEU A 16 13.15 24.22 -23.35
CA LEU A 16 11.69 24.04 -23.43
C LEU A 16 11.26 22.57 -23.45
N LEU A 17 12.20 21.61 -23.46
CA LEU A 17 11.95 20.17 -23.45
C LEU A 17 12.36 19.54 -22.11
N LYS A 18 11.78 20.02 -21.00
CA LYS A 18 11.71 19.27 -19.73
C LYS A 18 10.74 19.90 -18.71
N ALA A 19 9.55 20.28 -19.16
CA ALA A 19 8.40 20.13 -18.27
C ALA A 19 7.96 18.68 -18.41
N ALA A 20 8.39 17.81 -17.50
CA ALA A 20 7.73 16.52 -17.33
C ALA A 20 6.25 16.85 -17.08
N HIS A 21 5.38 16.57 -18.05
CA HIS A 21 3.95 16.68 -17.81
C HIS A 21 3.64 15.77 -16.62
N ALA A 22 3.19 16.37 -15.51
CA ALA A 22 2.70 15.59 -14.39
C ALA A 22 1.52 14.75 -14.90
N VAL A 23 1.69 13.43 -14.93
CA VAL A 23 0.62 12.51 -15.32
C VAL A 23 -0.48 12.64 -14.29
N ASN A 24 -1.66 13.07 -14.71
CA ASN A 24 -2.82 13.13 -13.82
C ASN A 24 -3.37 11.72 -13.62
N VAL A 25 -3.29 11.22 -12.38
CA VAL A 25 -3.82 9.91 -11.99
C VAL A 25 -5.12 10.12 -11.22
N PRO A 26 -6.25 9.56 -11.68
CA PRO A 26 -7.50 9.57 -10.95
C PRO A 26 -7.36 8.93 -9.56
N ASP A 27 -8.09 9.44 -8.58
CA ASP A 27 -8.11 8.85 -7.24
C ASP A 27 -8.73 7.46 -7.26
N PRO A 28 -8.14 6.45 -6.59
CA PRO A 28 -8.76 5.13 -6.50
C PRO A 28 -10.02 5.18 -5.63
N ILE A 29 -11.06 4.41 -5.99
CA ILE A 29 -12.23 4.19 -5.13
C ILE A 29 -11.84 3.43 -3.85
N ALA A 30 -10.78 2.62 -3.91
CA ALA A 30 -10.25 1.92 -2.75
C ALA A 30 -8.73 1.75 -2.84
N HIS A 31 -8.05 2.03 -1.73
CA HIS A 31 -6.62 1.82 -1.61
C HIS A 31 -6.30 1.12 -0.29
N PHE A 32 -5.97 -0.17 -0.38
CA PHE A 32 -5.52 -1.00 0.74
C PHE A 32 -4.01 -1.15 0.69
N PRO A 33 -3.23 -0.49 1.56
CA PRO A 33 -1.78 -0.61 1.56
C PRO A 33 -1.27 -2.02 1.91
N LEU A 34 -2.03 -2.80 2.68
CA LEU A 34 -1.74 -4.21 3.04
C LEU A 34 -0.35 -4.39 3.68
N ASN A 35 -0.13 -3.69 4.78
CA ASN A 35 1.14 -3.70 5.52
C ASN A 35 0.90 -3.53 7.03
N SER A 36 1.95 -3.53 7.84
CA SER A 36 1.87 -3.44 9.30
C SER A 36 1.29 -2.14 9.83
N LYS A 37 1.38 -1.04 9.07
CA LYS A 37 0.85 0.28 9.49
C LYS A 37 -0.67 0.37 9.30
N TYR A 38 -1.16 -0.11 8.16
CA TYR A 38 -2.58 -0.03 7.80
C TYR A 38 -3.33 -1.32 8.11
N GLU A 39 -2.62 -2.41 8.37
CA GLU A 39 -3.16 -3.76 8.41
C GLU A 39 -3.96 -4.03 7.12
N THR A 40 -5.23 -4.36 7.23
CA THR A 40 -6.18 -4.56 6.14
C THR A 40 -7.12 -3.36 5.92
N ARG A 41 -6.83 -2.20 6.52
CA ARG A 41 -7.67 -0.99 6.38
C ARG A 41 -7.37 -0.24 5.09
N GLU A 42 -8.39 0.41 4.56
CA GLU A 42 -8.25 1.39 3.49
C GLU A 42 -7.56 2.65 4.02
N ILE A 43 -6.68 3.25 3.22
CA ILE A 43 -5.78 4.33 3.66
C ILE A 43 -6.51 5.56 4.20
N ASN A 44 -7.71 5.85 3.66
CA ASN A 44 -8.56 6.99 3.99
C ASN A 44 -9.81 6.58 4.78
N ASN A 45 -9.93 5.30 5.19
CA ASN A 45 -11.10 4.71 5.85
C ASN A 45 -12.42 4.93 5.10
N ARG A 46 -12.38 4.97 3.76
CA ARG A 46 -13.61 5.09 2.92
C ARG A 46 -14.30 3.75 2.70
N GLN A 47 -13.55 2.66 2.82
CA GLN A 47 -14.02 1.30 2.58
C GLN A 47 -13.89 0.45 3.86
N PRO A 48 -14.77 -0.53 4.06
CA PRO A 48 -14.67 -1.46 5.19
C PRO A 48 -13.30 -2.15 5.26
N GLN A 49 -12.83 -2.38 6.48
CA GLN A 49 -11.60 -3.14 6.72
C GLN A 49 -11.76 -4.61 6.29
N GLY A 50 -10.72 -5.19 5.69
CA GLY A 50 -10.69 -6.61 5.37
C GLY A 50 -10.51 -7.50 6.60
N THR A 51 -11.08 -8.71 6.57
CA THR A 51 -10.89 -9.74 7.59
C THR A 51 -9.80 -10.72 7.12
N PRO A 52 -8.58 -10.66 7.71
CA PRO A 52 -7.52 -11.58 7.37
C PRO A 52 -7.76 -12.97 7.98
N VAL A 53 -7.60 -14.02 7.17
CA VAL A 53 -7.72 -15.42 7.61
C VAL A 53 -6.44 -16.16 7.27
N ARG A 54 -5.70 -16.57 8.30
CA ARG A 54 -4.46 -17.37 8.19
C ARG A 54 -3.40 -16.75 7.27
N VAL A 55 -3.32 -15.42 7.27
CA VAL A 55 -2.24 -14.65 6.66
C VAL A 55 -1.34 -14.08 7.76
N SER A 56 -0.09 -13.79 7.43
CA SER A 56 0.87 -13.16 8.33
C SER A 56 1.56 -11.98 7.66
N LEU A 57 2.02 -11.02 8.46
CA LEU A 57 2.85 -9.93 7.94
C LEU A 57 4.21 -10.46 7.51
N ALA A 58 4.71 -9.97 6.38
CA ALA A 58 5.99 -10.37 5.80
C ALA A 58 6.71 -9.17 5.15
N PRO A 59 8.02 -9.29 4.85
CA PRO A 59 8.74 -8.25 4.14
C PRO A 59 8.09 -7.92 2.80
N GLY A 60 7.82 -6.63 2.56
CA GLY A 60 7.29 -6.12 1.30
C GLY A 60 8.38 -5.84 0.26
N PRO A 61 8.05 -5.10 -0.81
CA PRO A 61 9.04 -4.51 -1.72
C PRO A 61 10.13 -3.74 -0.94
N ASN A 62 11.35 -3.75 -1.46
CA ASN A 62 12.54 -3.17 -0.80
C ASN A 62 12.87 -3.79 0.57
N ASN A 63 12.46 -5.05 0.81
CA ASN A 63 12.67 -5.81 2.05
C ASN A 63 12.11 -5.14 3.32
N LYS A 64 11.18 -4.20 3.18
CA LYS A 64 10.59 -3.50 4.32
C LYS A 64 9.82 -4.47 5.22
N THR A 65 10.25 -4.61 6.47
CA THR A 65 9.60 -5.49 7.45
C THR A 65 8.12 -5.14 7.61
N GLY A 66 7.25 -6.14 7.49
CA GLY A 66 5.80 -5.95 7.58
C GLY A 66 5.18 -5.19 6.39
N GLY A 67 5.91 -5.00 5.29
CA GLY A 67 5.42 -4.29 4.10
C GLY A 67 4.44 -5.07 3.22
N SER A 68 4.06 -6.29 3.60
CA SER A 68 3.11 -7.14 2.85
C SER A 68 2.41 -8.17 3.73
N TYR A 69 1.41 -8.84 3.17
CA TYR A 69 0.84 -10.08 3.73
C TYR A 69 1.32 -11.31 2.96
N GLN A 70 1.71 -12.34 3.70
CA GLN A 70 2.02 -13.68 3.21
C GLN A 70 0.76 -14.55 3.18
N PHE A 71 0.56 -15.18 2.03
CA PHE A 71 -0.45 -16.20 1.77
C PHE A 71 0.25 -17.55 1.61
N THR A 72 -0.33 -18.58 2.21
CA THR A 72 0.22 -19.93 2.26
C THR A 72 -0.78 -20.95 1.75
N VAL A 73 -0.23 -22.05 1.23
CA VAL A 73 -1.01 -23.22 0.77
C VAL A 73 -0.96 -24.27 1.88
N GLY A 74 -2.10 -24.91 2.16
CA GLY A 74 -2.21 -25.96 3.17
C GLY A 74 -3.61 -26.56 3.22
N GLN A 75 -3.91 -27.37 4.25
CA GLN A 75 -5.24 -27.95 4.46
C GLN A 75 -6.36 -26.91 4.68
N ASN A 76 -5.97 -25.66 4.89
CA ASN A 76 -6.80 -24.57 5.32
C ASN A 76 -6.45 -23.34 4.48
N ASN A 77 -7.46 -22.70 3.90
CA ASN A 77 -7.21 -21.59 2.98
C ASN A 77 -6.76 -20.33 3.71
N SER A 78 -5.77 -19.63 3.13
CA SER A 78 -5.36 -18.30 3.54
C SER A 78 -5.92 -17.27 2.56
N TYR A 79 -6.54 -16.22 3.09
CA TYR A 79 -7.17 -15.18 2.29
C TYR A 79 -7.44 -13.94 3.14
N ILE A 80 -7.76 -12.83 2.49
CA ILE A 80 -8.34 -11.65 3.12
C ILE A 80 -9.68 -11.38 2.45
N GLU A 81 -10.75 -11.33 3.23
CA GLU A 81 -12.10 -10.99 2.75
C GLU A 81 -12.40 -9.51 3.03
N PHE A 82 -12.77 -8.76 2.00
CA PHE A 82 -13.21 -7.37 2.12
C PHE A 82 -14.73 -7.29 1.85
N PRO A 83 -15.51 -6.72 2.79
CA PRO A 83 -16.90 -6.39 2.53
C PRO A 83 -17.02 -5.40 1.35
N ASN A 84 -18.12 -5.51 0.61
CA ASN A 84 -18.50 -4.54 -0.40
C ASN A 84 -19.89 -4.01 -0.05
N ASP A 85 -19.95 -2.83 0.55
CA ASP A 85 -21.18 -2.11 0.88
C ASP A 85 -21.63 -1.19 -0.28
N GLY A 86 -21.10 -1.42 -1.48
CA GLY A 86 -21.29 -0.60 -2.67
C GLY A 86 -20.09 0.29 -2.98
N GLY A 87 -19.23 0.57 -2.00
CA GLY A 87 -18.06 1.43 -2.19
C GLY A 87 -16.97 0.85 -3.11
N LEU A 88 -16.97 -0.46 -3.37
CA LEU A 88 -16.03 -1.13 -4.28
C LEU A 88 -16.61 -1.34 -5.69
N ASN A 89 -17.81 -0.84 -5.98
CA ASN A 89 -18.43 -0.97 -7.30
C ASN A 89 -17.87 0.08 -8.27
N ALA A 90 -17.03 -0.37 -9.20
CA ALA A 90 -16.44 0.46 -10.25
C ALA A 90 -17.45 0.95 -11.30
N ASN A 91 -18.64 0.36 -11.32
CA ASN A 91 -19.78 0.66 -12.17
C ASN A 91 -19.63 0.41 -13.67
N ARG A 92 -18.70 1.09 -14.32
CA ARG A 92 -18.47 1.07 -15.77
C ARG A 92 -17.09 0.50 -16.08
N SER A 93 -16.08 1.37 -16.08
CA SER A 93 -14.69 1.00 -16.29
C SER A 93 -14.05 0.62 -14.96
N ILE A 94 -12.98 -0.17 -15.00
CA ILE A 94 -12.27 -0.58 -13.79
C ILE A 94 -10.79 -0.72 -14.06
N THR A 95 -9.97 -0.42 -13.06
CA THR A 95 -8.58 -0.89 -12.97
C THR A 95 -8.32 -1.44 -11.58
N VAL A 96 -7.73 -2.63 -11.50
CA VAL A 96 -7.28 -3.22 -10.24
C VAL A 96 -5.78 -3.47 -10.34
N LEU A 97 -5.02 -2.90 -9.41
CA LEU A 97 -3.55 -3.03 -9.32
C LEU A 97 -3.15 -3.60 -7.96
N CYS A 98 -2.15 -4.46 -7.92
CA CYS A 98 -1.47 -4.84 -6.67
C CYS A 98 -0.04 -5.31 -6.94
N TRP A 99 0.80 -5.24 -5.90
CA TRP A 99 2.13 -5.85 -5.95
C TRP A 99 2.05 -7.29 -5.49
N VAL A 100 2.69 -8.18 -6.24
CA VAL A 100 2.73 -9.61 -5.95
C VAL A 100 4.16 -10.14 -5.94
N ASN A 101 4.41 -11.05 -5.02
CA ASN A 101 5.61 -11.86 -4.96
C ASN A 101 5.18 -13.32 -5.05
N TYR A 102 5.19 -13.87 -6.26
CA TYR A 102 4.74 -15.23 -6.53
C TYR A 102 5.80 -16.25 -6.10
N ALA A 103 5.43 -17.27 -5.34
CA ALA A 103 6.41 -18.23 -4.82
C ALA A 103 6.94 -19.23 -5.85
N GLY A 104 6.36 -19.33 -7.06
CA GLY A 104 6.73 -20.35 -8.06
C GLY A 104 6.31 -21.77 -7.72
N SER A 105 5.56 -21.96 -6.63
CA SER A 105 5.09 -23.26 -6.15
C SER A 105 3.65 -23.16 -5.67
N GLY A 106 2.97 -24.29 -5.53
CA GLY A 106 1.57 -24.37 -5.09
C GLY A 106 0.66 -24.95 -6.17
N PRO A 107 -0.66 -24.76 -6.04
CA PRO A 107 -1.66 -25.28 -6.96
C PRO A 107 -1.54 -24.67 -8.36
N THR A 108 -2.09 -25.38 -9.36
CA THR A 108 -2.14 -24.92 -10.75
C THR A 108 -2.82 -23.56 -10.88
N ASN A 109 -3.99 -23.40 -10.25
CA ASN A 109 -4.77 -22.16 -10.25
C ASN A 109 -4.58 -21.46 -8.92
N GLN A 110 -4.35 -20.15 -8.90
CA GLN A 110 -4.10 -19.39 -7.66
C GLN A 110 -4.74 -18.00 -7.74
N TYR A 111 -5.73 -17.72 -6.89
CA TYR A 111 -6.44 -16.44 -6.82
C TYR A 111 -5.58 -15.32 -6.25
N ILE A 112 -5.44 -14.21 -6.97
CA ILE A 112 -4.78 -13.01 -6.43
C ILE A 112 -5.84 -12.03 -5.91
N VAL A 113 -6.78 -11.63 -6.78
CA VAL A 113 -7.88 -10.72 -6.43
C VAL A 113 -9.16 -11.19 -7.12
N ALA A 114 -10.27 -11.27 -6.38
CA ALA A 114 -11.52 -11.78 -6.93
C ALA A 114 -12.76 -11.10 -6.34
N TYR A 115 -13.65 -10.59 -7.20
CA TYR A 115 -15.02 -10.21 -6.85
C TYR A 115 -15.93 -11.43 -7.02
N ILE A 116 -16.41 -11.99 -5.90
CA ILE A 116 -17.18 -13.24 -5.89
C ILE A 116 -18.33 -13.18 -4.89
N ASN A 117 -19.49 -13.70 -5.29
CA ASN A 117 -20.56 -14.16 -4.41
C ASN A 117 -20.52 -15.68 -4.33
N LEU A 118 -19.98 -16.20 -3.22
CA LEU A 118 -19.83 -17.65 -3.01
C LEU A 118 -21.17 -18.36 -2.79
N ALA A 119 -22.19 -17.66 -2.31
CA ALA A 119 -23.51 -18.25 -2.06
C ALA A 119 -24.30 -18.48 -3.35
N GLN A 120 -24.05 -17.65 -4.38
CA GLN A 120 -24.71 -17.73 -5.68
C GLN A 120 -23.81 -18.27 -6.80
N ASP A 121 -22.58 -18.66 -6.48
CA ASP A 121 -21.56 -19.09 -7.46
C ASP A 121 -21.37 -18.08 -8.62
N LYS A 122 -21.29 -16.79 -8.26
CA LYS A 122 -21.10 -15.69 -9.21
C LYS A 122 -19.74 -15.04 -9.02
N ALA A 123 -19.01 -14.86 -10.10
CA ALA A 123 -17.78 -14.09 -10.14
C ALA A 123 -17.87 -13.02 -11.23
N ALA A 124 -17.29 -11.85 -10.98
CA ALA A 124 -17.36 -10.71 -11.91
C ALA A 124 -16.00 -10.20 -12.40
N PHE A 125 -14.99 -10.22 -11.54
CA PHE A 125 -13.65 -9.77 -11.88
C PHE A 125 -12.66 -10.58 -11.06
N VAL A 126 -11.82 -11.36 -11.73
CA VAL A 126 -10.92 -12.31 -11.07
C VAL A 126 -9.57 -12.24 -11.78
N VAL A 127 -8.54 -11.87 -11.03
CA VAL A 127 -7.14 -11.95 -11.41
C VAL A 127 -6.53 -13.15 -10.70
N PHE A 128 -5.97 -14.08 -11.47
CA PHE A 128 -5.44 -15.34 -10.95
C PHE A 128 -4.25 -15.81 -11.77
N ILE A 129 -3.47 -16.74 -11.23
CA ILE A 129 -2.36 -17.39 -11.92
C ILE A 129 -2.78 -18.81 -12.32
N VAL A 130 -2.39 -19.22 -13.53
CA VAL A 130 -2.48 -20.60 -14.04
C VAL A 130 -1.09 -21.06 -14.46
N ASN A 131 -0.47 -21.99 -13.73
CA ASN A 131 0.88 -22.49 -14.02
C ASN A 131 1.93 -21.36 -14.20
N GLY A 132 1.87 -20.32 -13.36
CA GLY A 132 2.78 -19.16 -13.41
C GLY A 132 2.37 -18.06 -14.41
N ILE A 133 1.33 -18.30 -15.22
CA ILE A 133 0.80 -17.33 -16.20
C ILE A 133 -0.31 -16.52 -15.55
N LEU A 134 -0.27 -15.19 -15.69
CA LEU A 134 -1.31 -14.30 -15.16
C LEU A 134 -2.53 -14.30 -16.09
N VAL A 135 -3.72 -14.46 -15.51
CA VAL A 135 -4.99 -14.56 -16.22
C VAL A 135 -5.99 -13.61 -15.57
N VAL A 136 -6.85 -13.01 -16.41
CA VAL A 136 -8.00 -12.25 -15.93
C VAL A 136 -9.30 -12.79 -16.52
N TYR A 137 -10.27 -12.97 -15.63
CA TYR A 137 -11.64 -13.30 -15.94
C TYR A 137 -12.51 -12.10 -15.56
N MET A 138 -13.38 -11.68 -16.48
CA MET A 138 -14.31 -10.58 -16.26
C MET A 138 -15.68 -10.96 -16.78
N LYS A 139 -16.71 -10.50 -16.08
CA LYS A 139 -18.10 -10.53 -16.50
C LYS A 139 -18.69 -9.14 -16.38
N ASP A 140 -19.41 -8.76 -17.42
CA ASP A 140 -20.26 -7.59 -17.41
C ASP A 140 -21.47 -7.79 -16.49
N ARG A 141 -22.28 -6.74 -16.35
CA ARG A 141 -23.49 -6.73 -15.53
C ARG A 141 -24.56 -7.73 -16.00
N ALA A 142 -24.56 -8.14 -17.28
CA ALA A 142 -25.42 -9.22 -17.77
C ALA A 142 -24.78 -10.63 -17.61
N TYR A 143 -23.52 -10.71 -17.17
CA TYR A 143 -22.76 -11.96 -16.96
C TYR A 143 -22.42 -12.76 -18.24
N GLU A 144 -22.26 -12.07 -19.36
CA GLU A 144 -22.05 -12.59 -20.73
C GLU A 144 -20.59 -12.50 -21.23
N ILE A 145 -19.76 -11.61 -20.68
CA ILE A 145 -18.36 -11.44 -21.14
C ILE A 145 -17.47 -12.66 -20.78
N ALA A 146 -16.55 -13.00 -21.69
CA ALA A 146 -15.68 -14.18 -21.61
C ALA A 146 -14.16 -13.86 -21.57
N SER A 147 -13.45 -14.77 -20.88
CA SER A 147 -12.03 -14.83 -20.47
C SER A 147 -10.95 -14.28 -21.42
N ILE A 148 -9.81 -13.94 -20.80
CA ILE A 148 -8.59 -13.50 -21.47
C ILE A 148 -7.40 -14.38 -21.06
N TRP A 149 -6.82 -15.10 -22.02
CA TRP A 149 -5.44 -15.57 -21.96
C TRP A 149 -4.56 -14.47 -22.51
N ILE A 150 -3.62 -14.01 -21.69
CA ILE A 150 -2.56 -13.12 -22.11
C ILE A 150 -1.26 -13.78 -21.69
N ASP A 151 -0.49 -14.23 -22.67
CA ASP A 151 0.81 -14.81 -22.41
C ASP A 151 1.77 -13.70 -22.00
N THR A 152 2.20 -13.77 -20.75
CA THR A 152 3.45 -13.19 -20.27
C THR A 152 4.55 -14.24 -20.39
N GLN A 153 5.82 -13.89 -20.13
CA GLN A 153 6.69 -14.92 -19.53
C GLN A 153 6.15 -15.22 -18.12
N PRO A 154 6.27 -16.46 -17.61
CA PRO A 154 5.88 -16.78 -16.25
C PRO A 154 6.41 -15.72 -15.28
N LEU A 155 5.58 -15.26 -14.33
CA LEU A 155 6.05 -14.31 -13.32
C LEU A 155 7.28 -14.90 -12.63
N GLU A 156 8.35 -14.11 -12.52
CA GLU A 156 9.60 -14.58 -11.95
C GLU A 156 9.37 -14.96 -10.48
N PRO A 157 9.57 -16.23 -10.08
CA PRO A 157 9.34 -16.65 -8.72
C PRO A 157 10.23 -15.90 -7.73
N GLY A 158 9.64 -15.41 -6.64
CA GLY A 158 10.35 -14.71 -5.57
C GLY A 158 10.69 -13.25 -5.89
N ALA A 159 10.46 -12.78 -7.11
CA ALA A 159 10.55 -11.36 -7.48
C ALA A 159 9.25 -10.60 -7.18
N TRP A 160 9.35 -9.30 -6.95
CA TRP A 160 8.19 -8.42 -6.81
C TRP A 160 7.81 -7.88 -8.19
N HIS A 161 6.53 -8.04 -8.56
CA HIS A 161 5.96 -7.46 -9.76
C HIS A 161 4.74 -6.60 -9.40
N LEU A 162 4.59 -5.45 -10.05
CA LEU A 162 3.30 -4.77 -10.10
C LEU A 162 2.45 -5.49 -11.15
N ILE A 163 1.27 -5.96 -10.77
CA ILE A 163 0.33 -6.53 -11.73
C ILE A 163 -0.98 -5.77 -11.70
N GLY A 164 -1.73 -5.89 -12.77
CA GLY A 164 -3.09 -5.39 -12.78
C GLY A 164 -3.88 -5.77 -14.00
N ALA A 165 -5.18 -5.53 -13.94
CA ALA A 165 -6.07 -5.66 -15.07
C ALA A 165 -7.03 -4.47 -15.11
N SER A 166 -7.40 -4.05 -16.32
CA SER A 166 -8.41 -3.01 -16.53
C SER A 166 -9.44 -3.43 -17.56
N TYR A 167 -10.63 -2.85 -17.47
CA TYR A 167 -11.64 -2.85 -18.53
C TYR A 167 -12.12 -1.43 -18.75
N ASP A 168 -12.14 -1.02 -20.01
CA ASP A 168 -12.65 0.26 -20.47
C ASP A 168 -14.00 0.06 -21.15
N ASP A 169 -15.08 0.52 -20.51
CA ASP A 169 -16.45 0.39 -21.02
C ASP A 169 -16.73 1.35 -22.19
N ASP A 170 -15.94 2.44 -22.37
CA ASP A 170 -16.10 3.32 -23.53
C ASP A 170 -15.60 2.63 -24.82
N THR A 171 -14.55 1.83 -24.72
CA THR A 171 -13.93 1.15 -25.88
C THR A 171 -14.21 -0.34 -25.96
N GLY A 172 -14.70 -0.95 -24.87
CA GLY A 172 -14.83 -2.39 -24.69
C GLY A 172 -13.50 -3.12 -24.47
N ILE A 173 -12.38 -2.41 -24.29
CA ILE A 173 -11.05 -3.01 -24.23
C ILE A 173 -10.68 -3.40 -22.80
N ALA A 174 -10.40 -4.68 -22.59
CA ALA A 174 -9.75 -5.18 -21.39
C ALA A 174 -8.24 -5.32 -21.62
N ARG A 175 -7.44 -5.04 -20.57
CA ARG A 175 -5.98 -5.11 -20.59
C ARG A 175 -5.45 -5.81 -19.35
N LEU A 176 -4.29 -6.45 -19.50
CA LEU A 176 -3.50 -7.01 -18.41
C LEU A 176 -2.13 -6.33 -18.40
N TYR A 177 -1.63 -6.03 -17.21
CA TYR A 177 -0.39 -5.31 -16.98
C TYR A 177 0.54 -6.12 -16.09
N VAL A 178 1.83 -6.09 -16.44
CA VAL A 178 2.92 -6.52 -15.57
C VAL A 178 4.00 -5.44 -15.65
N ASP A 179 4.35 -4.90 -14.50
CA ASP A 179 5.28 -3.79 -14.31
C ASP A 179 4.93 -2.60 -15.23
N ASP A 180 5.85 -2.24 -16.12
CA ASP A 180 5.77 -1.08 -17.01
C ASP A 180 5.14 -1.41 -18.38
N LYS A 181 4.49 -2.56 -18.52
CA LYS A 181 4.00 -3.08 -19.81
C LYS A 181 2.55 -3.50 -19.77
N THR A 182 1.84 -3.15 -20.84
CA THR A 182 0.61 -3.86 -21.22
C THR A 182 1.01 -5.20 -21.84
N VAL A 183 0.80 -6.29 -21.13
CA VAL A 183 1.24 -7.62 -21.56
C VAL A 183 0.27 -8.26 -22.53
N ALA A 184 -1.01 -7.87 -22.49
CA ALA A 184 -1.87 -7.86 -23.66
C ALA A 184 -3.24 -7.24 -23.37
N GLN A 185 -4.11 -7.36 -24.36
CA GLN A 185 -5.40 -6.71 -24.43
C GLN A 185 -6.37 -7.54 -25.29
N LYS A 186 -7.66 -7.37 -25.04
CA LYS A 186 -8.74 -7.96 -25.85
C LYS A 186 -9.93 -7.01 -25.88
N ASN A 187 -10.57 -6.89 -27.03
CA ASN A 187 -11.86 -6.21 -27.11
C ASN A 187 -12.96 -7.20 -26.72
N LEU A 188 -13.70 -6.88 -25.66
CA LEU A 188 -14.81 -7.68 -25.12
C LEU A 188 -16.18 -7.13 -25.53
N THR A 189 -16.21 -6.05 -26.34
CA THR A 189 -17.38 -5.22 -26.61
C THR A 189 -17.82 -4.46 -25.35
N ALA A 190 -18.20 -3.20 -25.51
CA ALA A 190 -18.82 -2.42 -24.44
C ALA A 190 -20.17 -3.06 -24.07
N ASN A 191 -20.40 -3.38 -22.79
CA ASN A 191 -21.65 -4.00 -22.34
C ASN A 191 -22.13 -3.51 -20.97
N GLY A 192 -21.93 -2.22 -20.68
CA GLY A 192 -22.45 -1.59 -19.47
C GLY A 192 -21.63 -1.89 -18.21
N GLY A 193 -20.33 -2.15 -18.37
CA GLY A 193 -19.38 -2.27 -17.28
C GLY A 193 -19.31 -3.62 -16.58
N VAL A 194 -18.30 -3.75 -15.70
CA VAL A 194 -18.01 -4.98 -14.94
C VAL A 194 -18.91 -5.11 -13.71
N ALA A 195 -19.43 -6.31 -13.43
CA ALA A 195 -20.39 -6.59 -12.36
C ALA A 195 -19.81 -6.59 -10.93
N THR A 196 -19.11 -5.53 -10.52
CA THR A 196 -18.49 -5.39 -9.17
C THR A 196 -19.47 -4.89 -8.10
N THR A 197 -20.74 -5.30 -8.17
CA THR A 197 -21.80 -4.81 -7.28
C THR A 197 -21.63 -5.27 -5.83
N ASP A 198 -22.35 -4.62 -4.91
CA ASP A 198 -22.47 -4.95 -3.49
C ASP A 198 -22.94 -6.39 -3.19
N GLN A 199 -23.48 -7.08 -4.20
CA GLN A 199 -23.79 -8.50 -4.12
C GLN A 199 -22.53 -9.40 -4.08
N LEU A 200 -21.36 -8.88 -4.44
CA LEU A 200 -20.10 -9.62 -4.46
C LEU A 200 -19.14 -9.05 -3.41
N LYS A 201 -18.45 -9.94 -2.70
CA LYS A 201 -17.34 -9.56 -1.82
C LYS A 201 -16.04 -9.58 -2.59
N LEU A 202 -15.05 -8.85 -2.09
CA LEU A 202 -13.70 -8.85 -2.63
C LEU A 202 -12.82 -9.80 -1.80
N TYR A 203 -12.13 -10.71 -2.48
CA TYR A 203 -11.21 -11.67 -1.88
C TYR A 203 -9.79 -11.43 -2.42
N VAL A 204 -8.80 -11.52 -1.53
CA VAL A 204 -7.39 -11.43 -1.88
C VAL A 204 -6.66 -12.70 -1.45
N GLY A 205 -5.87 -13.27 -2.36
CA GLY A 205 -4.97 -14.40 -2.13
C GLY A 205 -5.61 -15.78 -1.98
N GLY A 206 -6.94 -15.90 -1.88
CA GLY A 206 -7.62 -17.18 -1.74
C GLY A 206 -9.11 -17.02 -1.45
N LEU A 207 -9.80 -18.15 -1.20
CA LEU A 207 -11.23 -18.18 -0.91
C LEU A 207 -11.55 -19.06 0.33
N PRO A 208 -12.62 -18.77 1.09
CA PRO A 208 -13.07 -19.59 2.23
C PRO A 208 -13.34 -21.07 1.88
N LYS A 209 -13.99 -21.31 0.74
CA LYS A 209 -14.32 -22.64 0.23
C LYS A 209 -13.75 -22.77 -1.19
N ALA A 210 -12.48 -23.18 -1.29
CA ALA A 210 -11.92 -23.59 -2.56
C ALA A 210 -12.14 -25.09 -2.72
N GLU A 211 -13.01 -25.50 -3.66
CA GLU A 211 -13.08 -26.90 -4.10
C GLU A 211 -11.67 -27.33 -4.58
N PRO A 212 -11.19 -28.54 -4.25
CA PRO A 212 -9.89 -29.02 -4.70
C PRO A 212 -9.74 -29.09 -6.23
N PRO A 213 -8.51 -28.98 -6.76
CA PRO A 213 -7.29 -28.64 -6.03
C PRO A 213 -7.27 -27.14 -5.72
N SER A 214 -7.19 -26.79 -4.43
CA SER A 214 -7.44 -25.44 -3.90
C SER A 214 -6.78 -24.33 -4.70
N ALA A 215 -7.45 -23.19 -4.87
CA ALA A 215 -6.95 -22.07 -5.64
C ALA A 215 -6.34 -20.93 -4.81
N ASN A 216 -5.65 -21.24 -3.71
CA ASN A 216 -4.97 -20.18 -2.92
C ASN A 216 -3.64 -19.80 -3.54
N PHE A 217 -3.35 -18.52 -3.47
CA PHE A 217 -2.07 -17.96 -3.79
C PHE A 217 -1.01 -18.38 -2.76
N ASN A 218 0.11 -18.83 -3.29
CA ASN A 218 1.34 -19.01 -2.54
C ASN A 218 2.28 -17.84 -2.85
N GLY A 219 2.46 -16.94 -1.89
CA GLY A 219 3.26 -15.75 -2.11
C GLY A 219 2.87 -14.60 -1.21
N ARG A 220 3.33 -13.40 -1.56
CA ARG A 220 3.00 -12.17 -0.83
C ARG A 220 2.26 -11.19 -1.72
N ILE A 221 1.32 -10.45 -1.14
CA ILE A 221 0.56 -9.39 -1.83
C ILE A 221 0.62 -8.12 -0.98
N THR A 222 0.77 -6.97 -1.64
CA THR A 222 0.71 -5.66 -0.99
C THR A 222 0.09 -4.59 -1.91
N ASN A 223 -0.30 -3.45 -1.34
CA ASN A 223 -0.70 -2.24 -2.07
C ASN A 223 -1.77 -2.47 -3.15
N LEU A 224 -2.94 -3.00 -2.75
CA LEU A 224 -4.10 -3.18 -3.61
C LEU A 224 -4.80 -1.83 -3.85
N ARG A 225 -5.00 -1.48 -5.12
CA ARG A 225 -5.71 -0.28 -5.57
C ARG A 225 -6.80 -0.64 -6.56
N ILE A 226 -7.97 -0.03 -6.40
CA ILE A 226 -9.12 -0.22 -7.28
C ILE A 226 -9.57 1.17 -7.74
N PHE A 227 -9.71 1.33 -9.05
CA PHE A 227 -10.17 2.54 -9.71
C PHE A 227 -11.46 2.23 -10.48
N ASP A 228 -12.37 3.19 -10.56
CA ASP A 228 -13.62 3.17 -11.35
C ASP A 228 -13.41 3.69 -12.79
N VAL A 229 -12.15 3.74 -13.22
CA VAL A 229 -11.71 4.15 -14.55
C VAL A 229 -10.69 3.15 -15.09
N ALA A 230 -10.59 3.05 -16.41
CA ALA A 230 -9.52 2.32 -17.06
C ALA A 230 -8.28 3.21 -17.14
N LEU A 231 -7.25 2.89 -16.36
CA LEU A 231 -6.00 3.65 -16.36
C LEU A 231 -5.20 3.36 -17.62
N HIS A 232 -4.49 4.39 -18.10
CA HIS A 232 -3.47 4.27 -19.11
C HIS A 232 -2.12 3.84 -18.51
N LEU A 233 -1.21 3.34 -19.35
CA LEU A 233 0.07 2.79 -18.90
C LEU A 233 0.97 3.84 -18.21
N ASP A 234 0.93 5.09 -18.66
CA ASP A 234 1.61 6.21 -18.02
C ASP A 234 1.07 6.49 -16.62
N GLN A 235 -0.24 6.40 -16.42
CA GLN A 235 -0.88 6.51 -15.10
C GLN A 235 -0.48 5.35 -14.19
N ILE A 236 -0.47 4.11 -14.71
CA ILE A 236 0.01 2.91 -13.98
C ILE A 236 1.47 3.09 -13.55
N ASN A 237 2.32 3.57 -14.46
CA ASN A 237 3.74 3.85 -14.18
C ASN A 237 3.92 4.95 -13.13
N ALA A 238 3.01 5.93 -13.06
CA ALA A 238 3.01 6.96 -12.03
C ALA A 238 2.62 6.41 -10.64
N VAL A 239 1.84 5.33 -10.58
CA VAL A 239 1.39 4.69 -9.33
C VAL A 239 2.15 3.43 -8.95
N GLN A 240 3.18 3.07 -9.70
CA GLN A 240 3.90 1.81 -9.51
C GLN A 240 4.49 1.69 -8.10
N PHE A 241 4.87 2.80 -7.47
CA PHE A 241 5.45 2.76 -6.14
C PHE A 241 4.40 2.38 -5.08
N PRO A 242 4.64 1.31 -4.27
CA PRO A 242 3.85 1.04 -3.08
C PRO A 242 3.77 2.30 -2.22
N VAL A 243 2.69 2.49 -1.45
CA VAL A 243 2.54 3.66 -0.53
C VAL A 243 3.70 3.80 0.47
N GLU A 244 4.54 2.77 0.56
CA GLU A 244 5.74 2.72 1.37
C GLU A 244 7.04 2.67 0.58
N ALA A 245 7.03 2.98 -0.72
CA ALA A 245 8.13 3.78 -1.25
C ALA A 245 8.26 4.98 -0.30
N PRO A 246 9.48 5.33 0.13
CA PRO A 246 9.71 6.33 1.17
C PRO A 246 8.70 7.44 0.99
N ALA A 247 7.81 7.59 2.00
CA ALA A 247 6.62 8.43 1.94
C ALA A 247 6.95 9.61 1.06
N GLU A 248 6.34 9.63 -0.13
CA GLU A 248 6.56 10.57 -1.24
C GLU A 248 7.66 11.53 -0.90
N CYS A 249 8.87 11.33 -1.41
CA CYS A 249 9.98 12.19 -1.07
C CYS A 249 9.56 13.67 -0.97
N SER A 250 9.35 14.15 0.26
CA SER A 250 8.48 15.29 0.55
C SER A 250 9.37 16.52 0.64
N CYS A 251 10.21 16.69 -0.38
CA CYS A 251 11.12 17.81 -0.43
C CYS A 251 10.39 19.01 -1.00
N TYR A 252 10.15 20.00 -0.15
CA TYR A 252 9.58 21.29 -0.53
C TYR A 252 10.58 22.12 -1.35
N ASN A 253 10.09 23.19 -1.97
CA ASN A 253 10.89 24.24 -2.61
C ASN A 253 11.90 23.74 -3.67
N GLY A 254 11.56 22.66 -4.40
CA GLY A 254 12.40 22.11 -5.46
C GLY A 254 13.56 21.23 -4.97
N GLY A 255 13.49 20.71 -3.74
CA GLY A 255 14.45 19.73 -3.24
C GLY A 255 14.44 18.40 -4.01
N SER A 256 15.62 17.78 -4.11
CA SER A 256 15.80 16.50 -4.79
C SER A 256 15.97 15.35 -3.80
N CYS A 257 15.55 14.16 -4.20
CA CYS A 257 15.49 12.99 -3.35
C CYS A 257 16.74 12.13 -3.50
N ALA A 258 17.38 11.79 -2.39
CA ALA A 258 18.43 10.78 -2.36
C ALA A 258 18.02 9.60 -1.48
N PRO A 259 18.23 8.34 -1.93
CA PRO A 259 17.90 7.16 -1.14
C PRO A 259 18.78 7.02 0.11
N ARG A 260 18.23 6.40 1.16
CA ARG A 260 18.93 6.00 2.39
C ARG A 260 18.47 4.63 2.87
N ASP A 261 19.27 3.99 3.72
CA ASP A 261 18.98 2.67 4.30
C ASP A 261 17.70 2.66 5.17
N ASP A 262 17.28 3.82 5.68
CA ASP A 262 16.07 4.02 6.49
C ASP A 262 14.97 4.84 5.77
N GLY A 263 15.11 5.11 4.47
CA GLY A 263 14.11 5.84 3.68
C GLY A 263 14.74 6.74 2.60
N TYR A 264 14.63 8.05 2.79
CA TYR A 264 15.17 9.05 1.87
C TYR A 264 15.70 10.26 2.64
N MET A 265 16.51 11.07 1.97
CA MET A 265 16.85 12.41 2.43
C MET A 265 16.62 13.45 1.33
N CYS A 266 16.32 14.68 1.74
CA CYS A 266 16.23 15.81 0.83
C CYS A 266 17.57 16.50 0.61
N ILE A 267 17.92 16.70 -0.66
CA ILE A 267 19.00 17.57 -1.11
C ILE A 267 18.38 18.93 -1.43
N CYS A 268 18.60 19.92 -0.55
CA CYS A 268 17.99 21.24 -0.70
C CYS A 268 18.74 22.12 -1.70
N PRO A 269 18.03 22.83 -2.60
CA PRO A 269 18.64 23.81 -3.49
C PRO A 269 19.23 24.99 -2.72
N ALA A 270 20.09 25.76 -3.39
CA ALA A 270 20.71 26.93 -2.80
C ALA A 270 19.64 27.90 -2.28
N GLY A 271 19.77 28.31 -1.01
CA GLY A 271 18.81 29.18 -0.35
C GLY A 271 17.74 28.47 0.48
N TYR A 272 17.74 27.14 0.58
CA TYR A 272 16.81 26.39 1.44
C TYR A 272 17.55 25.41 2.39
N ILE A 273 16.91 25.11 3.53
CA ILE A 273 17.35 24.18 4.59
C ILE A 273 16.14 23.51 5.25
N GLY A 274 16.39 22.49 6.07
CA GLY A 274 15.36 21.68 6.74
C GLY A 274 15.48 20.21 6.35
N GLU A 275 14.79 19.33 7.07
CA GLU A 275 14.76 17.88 6.76
C GLU A 275 14.06 17.64 5.42
N HIS A 276 13.11 18.50 5.10
CA HIS A 276 12.26 18.49 3.91
C HIS A 276 12.42 19.75 3.05
N CYS A 277 13.50 20.53 3.24
CA CYS A 277 13.75 21.82 2.55
C CYS A 277 12.64 22.88 2.74
N GLU A 278 11.96 22.83 3.89
CA GLU A 278 10.81 23.66 4.23
C GLU A 278 11.18 25.11 4.59
N TRP A 279 12.45 25.41 4.88
CA TRP A 279 12.88 26.74 5.35
C TRP A 279 13.80 27.43 4.35
N GLN A 280 13.56 28.71 4.07
CA GLN A 280 14.47 29.54 3.29
C GLN A 280 15.61 30.07 4.16
N LYS A 281 16.87 29.95 3.70
CA LYS A 281 18.04 30.60 4.28
C LYS A 281 17.83 32.11 4.22
N GLN A 282 17.48 32.72 5.34
CA GLN A 282 17.61 34.16 5.48
C GLN A 282 19.09 34.46 5.67
N GLY A 283 19.60 35.43 4.90
CA GLY A 283 21.00 35.85 4.99
C GLY A 283 21.37 36.16 6.45
N CYS A 284 22.62 35.88 6.79
CA CYS A 284 23.16 36.23 8.10
C CYS A 284 23.07 37.75 8.27
N TYR A 285 22.10 38.23 9.04
CA TYR A 285 22.19 39.56 9.64
C TYR A 285 22.75 39.37 11.05
N HIS A 286 24.06 39.53 11.16
CA HIS A 286 24.86 39.47 12.39
C HIS A 286 24.88 38.13 13.16
N GLU A 287 26.01 37.43 13.03
CA GLU A 287 26.73 36.56 14.00
C GLU A 287 26.01 35.54 14.91
N VAL A 288 24.73 35.20 14.74
CA VAL A 288 24.17 34.02 15.43
C VAL A 288 23.26 33.21 14.51
N CYS A 289 23.69 31.99 14.15
CA CYS A 289 22.85 31.01 13.48
C CYS A 289 21.96 30.29 14.51
N GLY A 290 20.66 30.60 14.52
CA GLY A 290 19.64 29.88 15.30
C GLY A 290 18.21 30.23 14.84
N PRO A 291 17.22 29.32 15.00
CA PRO A 291 15.87 29.52 14.49
C PRO A 291 15.11 30.63 15.23
N ARG A 292 14.41 31.51 14.50
CA ARG A 292 13.46 32.47 15.09
C ARG A 292 12.16 31.74 15.46
N LYS A 293 11.79 31.76 16.75
CA LYS A 293 10.39 31.56 17.16
C LYS A 293 9.60 32.79 16.69
N ASN A 294 8.49 32.58 15.96
CA ASN A 294 7.60 33.64 15.55
C ASN A 294 7.17 34.50 16.76
N LYS A 295 7.12 35.82 16.57
CA LYS A 295 6.62 36.82 17.53
C LYS A 295 5.11 36.64 17.78
N ALA A 296 4.74 35.57 18.46
CA ALA A 296 3.41 35.34 19.03
C ALA A 296 3.47 34.84 20.50
N MET A 297 4.66 34.76 21.11
CA MET A 297 4.81 34.42 22.55
C MET A 297 5.81 35.34 23.28
N VAL A 298 5.78 36.65 23.03
CA VAL A 298 6.61 37.63 23.79
C VAL A 298 5.97 38.04 25.14
N ASN A 299 4.85 37.43 25.54
CA ASN A 299 4.18 37.74 26.81
C ASN A 299 4.33 36.68 27.92
N ALA A 300 5.45 35.96 27.97
CA ALA A 300 5.66 35.03 29.08
C ALA A 300 7.13 34.76 29.45
N SER A 301 8.00 35.78 29.51
CA SER A 301 9.27 35.65 30.26
C SER A 301 10.03 36.97 30.45
N VAL A 302 9.44 37.94 31.17
CA VAL A 302 10.21 38.84 32.04
C VAL A 302 9.36 39.20 33.25
N ASN A 303 9.40 38.37 34.29
CA ASN A 303 9.28 38.85 35.65
C ASN A 303 10.34 38.14 36.48
N SER A 304 11.39 38.89 36.75
CA SER A 304 12.59 38.48 37.46
C SER A 304 12.32 38.42 38.97
N THR A 305 12.85 37.36 39.61
CA THR A 305 13.43 37.35 40.97
C THR A 305 12.49 37.55 42.17
N VAL A 306 12.39 36.52 43.03
CA VAL A 306 12.79 36.51 44.46
C VAL A 306 12.11 35.37 45.23
N LYS A 307 12.95 34.51 45.85
CA LYS A 307 12.77 33.47 46.92
C LYS A 307 12.90 32.02 46.44
N ARG A 308 14.04 31.34 46.60
CA ARG A 308 14.84 30.91 47.78
C ARG A 308 14.43 29.49 48.23
N THR A 309 15.43 28.57 48.25
CA THR A 309 15.56 27.31 49.05
C THR A 309 14.56 26.18 48.77
N GLU A 310 14.83 24.88 48.68
CA GLU A 310 15.90 23.93 49.08
C GLU A 310 15.82 22.72 48.11
N MET A 311 16.91 22.20 47.53
CA MET A 311 17.70 21.05 48.02
C MET A 311 16.87 19.84 48.51
N MET A 312 16.96 18.70 47.78
CA MET A 312 17.47 17.41 48.28
C MET A 312 16.98 16.21 47.43
N SER A 313 17.87 15.75 46.55
CA SER A 313 18.02 14.33 46.24
C SER A 313 18.77 13.64 47.39
N LYS A 314 18.19 12.64 48.08
CA LYS A 314 18.97 11.68 48.88
C LYS A 314 18.40 10.26 48.81
N LEU A 315 19.27 9.39 48.33
CA LEU A 315 19.28 7.94 48.40
C LEU A 315 19.56 7.48 49.86
N LEU A 316 19.00 6.31 50.22
CA LEU A 316 19.40 5.34 51.26
C LEU A 316 19.12 5.67 52.76
N LEU A 317 18.30 4.81 53.40
CA LEU A 317 18.71 3.79 54.39
C LEU A 317 17.48 3.04 54.96
N ARG A 318 17.57 1.70 55.10
CA ARG A 318 16.65 0.83 55.88
C ARG A 318 16.98 0.92 57.38
N PRO A 319 16.06 0.56 58.30
CA PRO A 319 16.19 -0.73 58.99
C PRO A 319 14.86 -1.46 59.31
N VAL A 320 15.01 -2.65 59.90
CA VAL A 320 14.12 -3.82 60.03
C VAL A 320 13.36 -3.86 61.37
N TRP A 321 12.33 -4.75 61.45
CA TRP A 321 11.62 -5.36 62.62
C TRP A 321 10.32 -4.64 63.06
N LYS A 322 9.16 -5.26 63.35
CA LYS A 322 8.74 -6.62 63.78
C LYS A 322 7.22 -6.81 63.50
N GLN A 323 6.76 -8.05 63.27
CA GLN A 323 5.34 -8.46 63.23
C GLN A 323 4.66 -8.39 64.62
N PRO A 324 3.32 -8.54 64.70
CA PRO A 324 2.81 -9.84 65.16
C PRO A 324 1.61 -10.44 64.41
N ARG A 325 1.54 -11.76 64.63
CA ARG A 325 0.72 -12.90 64.18
C ARG A 325 -0.82 -12.81 64.25
N LYS A 326 -1.40 -13.81 63.55
CA LYS A 326 -2.62 -14.64 63.76
C LYS A 326 -3.74 -14.31 62.75
N ASN A 327 -4.41 -15.25 62.09
CA ASN A 327 -4.37 -16.72 62.06
C ASN A 327 -5.16 -17.20 60.82
N ASN A 328 -4.78 -18.39 60.32
CA ASN A 328 -5.53 -19.49 59.66
C ASN A 328 -7.01 -19.25 59.28
N TRP A 329 -7.53 -19.78 58.16
CA TRP A 329 -7.52 -21.18 57.68
C TRP A 329 -7.40 -21.20 56.13
N ARG A 330 -6.45 -21.90 55.46
CA ARG A 330 -6.36 -23.37 55.20
C ARG A 330 -7.72 -23.95 54.76
N SER A 331 -7.92 -24.71 53.70
CA SER A 331 -7.11 -25.56 52.80
C SER A 331 -8.13 -26.59 52.25
N LEU A 332 -8.18 -27.08 51.02
CA LEU A 332 -7.33 -28.00 50.23
C LEU A 332 -8.20 -28.24 48.95
N VAL A 333 -7.70 -28.24 47.71
CA VAL A 333 -6.76 -29.17 47.03
C VAL A 333 -7.38 -30.55 46.72
N PHE A 334 -6.96 -31.06 45.55
CA PHE A 334 -7.09 -32.39 44.93
C PHE A 334 -8.27 -32.52 43.95
N ALA A 335 -8.16 -33.13 42.77
CA ALA A 335 -7.08 -33.72 41.97
C ALA A 335 -7.73 -33.93 40.57
N ASP A 336 -7.04 -33.68 39.45
CA ASP A 336 -6.36 -34.67 38.60
C ASP A 336 -7.27 -35.74 37.96
N ALA A 337 -7.16 -35.90 36.62
CA ALA A 337 -7.35 -37.12 35.81
C ALA A 337 -7.90 -36.87 34.38
N THR A 338 -6.98 -37.00 33.41
CA THR A 338 -7.03 -37.84 32.18
C THR A 338 -8.31 -38.05 31.34
N ASN A 339 -8.10 -37.94 30.01
CA ASN A 339 -8.61 -38.75 28.87
C ASN A 339 -10.12 -38.97 28.70
N VAL A 340 -10.67 -38.51 27.56
CA VAL A 340 -11.15 -39.32 26.40
C VAL A 340 -11.07 -38.44 25.15
#